data_AF-A0A482ZKA7-F1
#
_entry.id   AF-A0A482ZKA7-F1
#
_cell.length_a   1.000
_cell.length_b   1.000
_cell.length_c   1.000
_cell.angle_alpha   90.00
_cell.angle_beta   90.00
_cell.angle_gamma   90.00
#
_symmetry.space_group_name_H-M   'P 1'
#
loop_
_entity.id
_entity.type
_entity.pdbx_description
1 polymer ?
#
loop_
_entity_poly.entity_id
_entity_poly.type
_entity_poly.pdbx_seq_one_letter_code
_entity_poly.pdbx_strand_id
1 'polypeptide(L)'
;MNNHHNLVELFKEIDNIEVVFIDDESFIKAFIMRYEGKQDIYITKNNTCWTRFYACKELAQILIYSEDNATYVLDDVDELLSSLMNGIDVNSNNHQIVADNITYFAAMEFLLPSAIIPNLLILKNKGFNNELIAKKMLVPESIVDFRLSIAGRDLFNSILEK
;
A
#
# COMPACT_ATOMS: atom_id res chain seq x y z
N MET A 1 6.21 22.04 -18.25
CA MET A 1 5.61 20.84 -18.87
C MET A 1 6.25 19.63 -18.23
N ASN A 2 5.49 18.88 -17.43
CA ASN A 2 5.50 17.41 -17.38
C ASN A 2 4.47 16.93 -16.35
N ASN A 3 3.31 16.55 -16.88
CA ASN A 3 2.32 15.60 -16.39
C ASN A 3 2.61 14.93 -15.03
N HIS A 4 2.31 15.61 -13.93
CA HIS A 4 1.74 14.90 -12.78
C HIS A 4 0.29 14.60 -13.13
N HIS A 5 0.06 13.54 -13.93
CA HIS A 5 -1.25 12.89 -13.91
C HIS A 5 -1.51 12.55 -12.44
N ASN A 6 -2.47 13.25 -11.85
CA ASN A 6 -2.74 13.15 -10.43
C ASN A 6 -3.23 11.71 -10.19
N LEU A 7 -2.67 11.02 -9.19
CA LEU A 7 -3.10 9.66 -8.84
C LEU A 7 -4.64 9.60 -8.67
N VAL A 8 -5.22 10.70 -8.18
CA VAL A 8 -6.67 10.90 -8.03
C VAL A 8 -7.40 10.97 -9.38
N GLU A 9 -6.80 11.57 -10.41
CA GLU A 9 -7.39 11.61 -11.76
C GLU A 9 -7.38 10.23 -12.40
N LEU A 10 -6.28 9.47 -12.23
CA LEU A 10 -6.20 8.08 -12.69
C LEU A 10 -7.29 7.22 -12.04
N PHE A 11 -7.61 7.46 -10.77
CA PHE A 11 -8.61 6.66 -10.06
C PHE A 11 -10.02 6.93 -10.55
N LYS A 12 -10.35 8.17 -10.93
CA LYS A 12 -11.67 8.53 -11.49
C LYS A 12 -11.98 7.84 -12.82
N GLU A 13 -10.95 7.43 -13.56
CA GLU A 13 -11.11 6.69 -14.81
C GLU A 13 -11.33 5.18 -14.58
N ILE A 14 -11.07 4.69 -13.37
CA ILE A 14 -11.22 3.29 -12.99
C ILE A 14 -12.53 3.16 -12.19
N ASP A 15 -13.49 2.42 -12.73
CA ASP A 15 -14.63 1.86 -11.98
C ASP A 15 -15.52 2.84 -11.17
N ASN A 16 -15.69 4.08 -11.66
CA ASN A 16 -16.51 5.10 -11.00
C ASN A 16 -16.08 5.38 -9.55
N ILE A 17 -14.77 5.43 -9.32
CA ILE A 17 -14.16 5.67 -8.01
C ILE A 17 -14.04 7.18 -7.75
N GLU A 18 -14.54 7.63 -6.60
CA GLU A 18 -14.30 9.00 -6.10
C GLU A 18 -13.29 8.98 -4.95
N VAL A 19 -12.32 9.89 -4.94
CA VAL A 19 -11.40 10.06 -3.82
C VAL A 19 -11.77 11.32 -3.05
N VAL A 20 -12.09 11.16 -1.77
CA VAL A 20 -12.49 12.23 -0.85
C VAL A 20 -11.42 12.40 0.21
N PHE A 21 -10.88 13.62 0.32
CA PHE A 21 -9.95 13.95 1.40
C PHE A 21 -10.70 14.50 2.60
N ILE A 22 -10.49 13.88 3.76
CA ILE A 22 -11.10 14.30 5.02
C ILE A 22 -10.05 14.89 5.96
N ASP A 23 -10.44 15.93 6.69
CA ASP A 23 -9.66 16.52 7.77
C ASP A 23 -10.12 15.87 9.08
N ASP A 24 -9.50 14.74 9.42
CA ASP A 24 -9.86 13.92 10.58
C ASP A 24 -8.58 13.58 11.38
N GLU A 25 -8.64 13.63 12.70
CA GLU A 25 -7.54 13.16 13.57
C GLU A 25 -7.69 11.68 13.96
N SER A 26 -8.68 10.99 13.39
CA SER A 26 -8.94 9.60 13.68
C SER A 26 -7.74 8.69 13.38
N PHE A 27 -7.78 7.54 14.05
CA PHE A 27 -6.81 6.49 13.85
C PHE A 27 -6.90 5.87 12.44
N ILE A 28 -8.09 5.92 11.84
CA ILE A 28 -8.36 5.43 10.48
C ILE A 28 -7.75 6.41 9.47
N LYS A 29 -6.78 5.94 8.69
CA LYS A 29 -6.04 6.79 7.75
C LYS A 29 -6.62 6.81 6.35
N ALA A 30 -7.29 5.74 5.94
CA ALA A 30 -8.13 5.69 4.77
C ALA A 30 -9.12 4.55 4.91
N PHE A 31 -10.23 4.61 4.17
CA PHE A 31 -11.22 3.55 4.07
C PHE A 31 -12.05 3.68 2.79
N ILE A 32 -12.74 2.60 2.42
CA ILE A 32 -13.64 2.56 1.27
C ILE A 32 -15.10 2.50 1.74
N MET A 33 -15.96 3.27 1.07
CA MET A 33 -17.40 3.05 1.09
C MET A 33 -17.90 2.67 -0.30
N ARG A 34 -18.48 1.47 -0.41
CA ARG A 34 -19.13 0.97 -1.62
C ARG A 34 -20.64 1.18 -1.53
N TYR A 35 -21.20 1.68 -2.62
CA TYR A 35 -22.62 1.84 -2.89
C TYR A 35 -22.97 1.08 -4.18
N GLU A 36 -24.26 0.92 -4.49
CA GLU A 36 -24.71 0.27 -5.73
C GLU A 36 -24.14 0.99 -6.98
N GLY A 37 -23.03 0.47 -7.53
CA GLY A 37 -22.36 1.00 -8.71
C GLY A 37 -21.43 2.21 -8.50
N LYS A 38 -21.10 2.56 -7.25
CA LYS A 38 -20.15 3.66 -6.92
C LYS A 38 -19.25 3.25 -5.76
N GLN A 39 -17.98 3.65 -5.82
CA GLN A 39 -17.03 3.41 -4.74
C GLN A 39 -16.33 4.71 -4.36
N ASP A 40 -16.33 5.04 -3.07
CA ASP A 40 -15.69 6.24 -2.55
C ASP A 40 -14.52 5.85 -1.64
N ILE A 41 -13.33 6.33 -1.97
CA ILE A 41 -12.13 6.20 -1.12
C ILE A 41 -12.02 7.46 -0.28
N TYR A 42 -12.11 7.32 1.04
CA TYR A 42 -11.88 8.39 2.00
C TYR A 42 -10.45 8.32 2.50
N ILE A 43 -9.73 9.44 2.45
CA ILE A 43 -8.33 9.51 2.89
C ILE A 43 -8.17 10.69 3.84
N THR A 44 -7.67 10.38 5.04
CA THR A 44 -7.31 11.39 6.02
C THR A 44 -6.07 12.14 5.53
N LYS A 45 -6.13 13.47 5.46
CA LYS A 45 -4.99 14.28 4.98
C LYS A 45 -3.77 14.06 5.88
N ASN A 46 -2.73 13.49 5.29
CA ASN A 46 -1.42 13.30 5.92
C ASN A 46 -0.35 13.93 5.00
N ASN A 47 0.93 13.72 5.30
CA ASN A 47 1.99 14.07 4.36
C ASN A 47 1.76 13.37 3.00
N THR A 48 2.30 13.96 1.93
CA THR A 48 2.04 13.51 0.55
C THR A 48 2.41 12.04 0.34
N CYS A 49 3.47 11.55 0.98
CA CYS A 49 3.91 10.16 0.86
C CYS A 49 2.88 9.18 1.43
N TRP A 50 2.41 9.42 2.67
CA TRP A 50 1.41 8.57 3.30
C TRP A 50 0.07 8.65 2.60
N THR A 51 -0.36 9.86 2.21
CA THR A 51 -1.60 10.06 1.46
C THR A 51 -1.59 9.26 0.15
N ARG A 52 -0.49 9.27 -0.59
CA ARG A 52 -0.32 8.45 -1.81
C ARG A 52 -0.34 6.95 -1.51
N PHE A 53 0.33 6.53 -0.44
CA PHE A 53 0.37 5.13 -0.04
C PHE A 53 -1.02 4.60 0.30
N TYR A 54 -1.78 5.31 1.14
CA TYR A 54 -3.13 4.89 1.51
C TYR A 54 -4.07 4.88 0.31
N ALA A 55 -3.98 5.87 -0.58
CA ALA A 55 -4.74 5.89 -1.83
C ALA A 55 -4.49 4.61 -2.66
N CYS A 56 -3.23 4.19 -2.81
CA CYS A 56 -2.88 2.96 -3.53
C CYS A 56 -3.34 1.69 -2.81
N LYS A 57 -3.30 1.65 -1.47
CA LYS A 57 -3.81 0.50 -0.69
C LYS A 57 -5.30 0.31 -0.89
N GLU A 58 -6.08 1.38 -0.75
CA GLU A 58 -7.53 1.31 -0.94
C GLU A 58 -7.88 0.98 -2.40
N LEU A 59 -7.16 1.55 -3.39
CA LEU A 59 -7.36 1.12 -4.78
C LEU A 59 -7.09 -0.39 -4.95
N ALA A 60 -6.01 -0.92 -4.38
CA ALA A 60 -5.74 -2.35 -4.44
C ALA A 60 -6.86 -3.17 -3.80
N GLN A 61 -7.46 -2.66 -2.73
CA GLN A 61 -8.60 -3.31 -2.07
C GLN A 61 -9.83 -3.36 -2.96
N ILE A 62 -10.08 -2.31 -3.76
CA ILE A 62 -11.14 -2.32 -4.79
C ILE A 62 -10.84 -3.33 -5.89
N LEU A 63 -9.60 -3.36 -6.40
CA LEU A 63 -9.22 -4.23 -7.52
C LEU A 63 -9.21 -5.72 -7.16
N ILE A 64 -8.90 -6.05 -5.90
CA ILE A 64 -8.72 -7.43 -5.45
C ILE A 64 -10.02 -7.98 -4.82
N TYR A 65 -10.86 -7.13 -4.21
CA TYR A 65 -12.07 -7.53 -3.50
C TYR A 65 -13.30 -6.81 -4.06
N SER A 66 -14.24 -7.58 -4.61
CA SER A 66 -15.44 -7.03 -5.26
C SER A 66 -16.66 -6.90 -4.33
N GLU A 67 -16.69 -7.54 -3.15
CA GLU A 67 -17.99 -7.77 -2.49
C GLU A 67 -18.24 -7.11 -1.12
N ASP A 68 -17.25 -6.54 -0.40
CA ASP A 68 -17.53 -5.94 0.93
C ASP A 68 -16.63 -4.74 1.30
N ASN A 69 -17.20 -3.77 2.05
CA ASN A 69 -16.50 -2.65 2.72
C ASN A 69 -15.50 -3.14 3.77
N ALA A 70 -14.41 -3.76 3.34
CA ALA A 70 -13.28 -4.11 4.18
C ALA A 70 -12.35 -2.89 4.23
N THR A 71 -12.24 -2.27 5.41
CA THR A 71 -11.08 -1.45 5.77
C THR A 71 -10.87 -1.66 7.26
N TYR A 72 -9.78 -2.34 7.65
CA TYR A 72 -9.56 -2.67 9.07
C TYR A 72 -8.39 -1.91 9.68
N VAL A 73 -8.55 -1.68 10.97
CA VAL A 73 -7.71 -0.86 11.84
C VAL A 73 -6.56 -1.70 12.38
N LEU A 74 -5.39 -1.10 12.56
CA LEU A 74 -4.14 -1.70 13.07
C LEU A 74 -4.23 -2.36 14.48
N ASP A 75 -5.42 -2.48 15.08
CA ASP A 75 -5.58 -3.11 16.39
C ASP A 75 -5.35 -4.64 16.34
N ASP A 76 -5.48 -5.26 15.16
CA ASP A 76 -5.15 -6.69 14.93
C ASP A 76 -3.68 -6.92 14.51
N VAL A 77 -2.83 -5.88 14.61
CA VAL A 77 -1.39 -5.99 14.31
C VAL A 77 -0.68 -6.98 15.25
N ASP A 78 -1.18 -7.19 16.46
CA ASP A 78 -0.59 -8.16 17.39
C ASP A 78 -0.83 -9.62 16.96
N GLU A 79 -1.99 -9.95 16.37
CA GLU A 79 -2.24 -11.25 15.73
C GLU A 79 -1.42 -11.42 14.44
N LEU A 80 -1.24 -10.34 13.69
CA LEU A 80 -0.41 -10.28 12.48
C LEU A 80 1.08 -10.50 12.77
N LEU A 81 1.64 -9.81 13.77
CA LEU A 81 3.02 -9.97 14.21
C LEU A 81 3.25 -11.37 14.76
N SER A 82 2.29 -11.90 15.51
CA SER A 82 2.33 -13.28 16.02
C SER A 82 2.32 -14.32 14.89
N SER A 83 1.53 -14.09 13.83
CA SER A 83 1.44 -14.99 12.67
C SER A 83 2.67 -14.92 11.75
N LEU A 84 3.27 -13.73 11.60
CA LEU A 84 4.51 -13.54 10.82
C LEU A 84 5.75 -14.07 11.55
N MET A 85 5.84 -13.91 12.87
CA MET A 85 6.95 -14.41 13.68
C MET A 85 6.96 -15.94 13.82
N ASN A 86 5.79 -16.58 13.78
CA ASN A 86 5.66 -18.03 13.93
C ASN A 86 5.72 -18.80 12.59
N GLY A 87 5.86 -18.10 11.46
CA GLY A 87 5.68 -18.67 10.13
C GLY A 87 4.19 -18.89 9.88
N ILE A 88 3.66 -18.24 8.84
CA ILE A 88 2.21 -18.18 8.56
C ILE A 88 1.60 -19.58 8.64
N ASP A 89 0.86 -19.87 9.71
CA ASP A 89 -0.06 -20.99 9.72
C ASP A 89 -1.26 -20.54 8.89
N VAL A 90 -1.24 -20.92 7.61
CA VAL A 90 -2.28 -20.61 6.61
C VAL A 90 -3.66 -21.19 7.02
N ASN A 91 -3.75 -21.90 8.15
CA ASN A 91 -4.99 -22.39 8.74
C ASN A 91 -5.74 -21.37 9.61
N SER A 92 -5.23 -20.16 9.82
CA SER A 92 -6.09 -19.10 10.37
C SER A 92 -7.14 -18.75 9.31
N ASN A 93 -8.39 -19.17 9.51
CA ASN A 93 -9.56 -18.87 8.66
C ASN A 93 -9.87 -17.37 8.47
N ASN A 94 -8.96 -16.47 8.87
CA ASN A 94 -9.14 -15.04 8.82
C ASN A 94 -8.74 -14.48 7.44
N HIS A 95 -9.57 -14.78 6.44
CA HIS A 95 -9.45 -14.33 5.05
C HIS A 95 -9.22 -12.81 4.93
N GLN A 96 -9.65 -12.05 5.96
CA GLN A 96 -9.57 -10.60 6.04
C GLN A 96 -8.15 -10.09 6.34
N ILE A 97 -7.40 -10.74 7.25
CA ILE A 97 -6.00 -10.39 7.53
C ILE A 97 -5.12 -10.65 6.30
N VAL A 98 -5.40 -11.75 5.59
CA VAL A 98 -4.73 -12.06 4.33
C VAL A 98 -5.02 -10.98 3.28
N ALA A 99 -6.26 -10.48 3.25
CA ALA A 99 -6.67 -9.44 2.32
C ALA A 99 -5.97 -8.10 2.52
N ASP A 100 -5.92 -7.61 3.76
CA ASP A 100 -5.25 -6.34 4.05
C ASP A 100 -3.73 -6.43 3.79
N ASN A 101 -3.10 -7.56 4.06
CA ASN A 101 -1.70 -7.77 3.69
C ASN A 101 -1.46 -7.76 2.19
N ILE A 102 -2.31 -8.43 1.42
CA ILE A 102 -2.20 -8.46 -0.05
C ILE A 102 -2.35 -7.03 -0.60
N THR A 103 -3.32 -6.26 -0.14
CA THR A 103 -3.52 -4.87 -0.62
C THR A 103 -2.37 -3.97 -0.20
N TYR A 104 -1.79 -4.18 0.98
CA TYR A 104 -0.62 -3.45 1.44
C TYR A 104 0.61 -3.74 0.56
N PHE A 105 0.88 -5.01 0.24
CA PHE A 105 1.97 -5.37 -0.68
C PHE A 105 1.72 -4.90 -2.11
N ALA A 106 0.47 -4.96 -2.58
CA ALA A 106 0.09 -4.41 -3.88
C ALA A 106 0.34 -2.89 -3.94
N ALA A 107 0.00 -2.15 -2.88
CA ALA A 107 0.30 -0.72 -2.80
C ALA A 107 1.81 -0.44 -2.86
N MET A 108 2.62 -1.26 -2.18
CA MET A 108 4.08 -1.16 -2.28
C MET A 108 4.57 -1.41 -3.71
N GLU A 109 4.04 -2.42 -4.39
CA GLU A 109 4.44 -2.75 -5.77
C GLU A 109 4.01 -1.67 -6.76
N PHE A 110 2.82 -1.08 -6.59
CA PHE A 110 2.36 0.05 -7.41
C PHE A 110 3.28 1.27 -7.28
N LEU A 111 3.73 1.57 -6.06
CA LEU A 111 4.51 2.78 -5.78
C LEU A 111 6.02 2.60 -5.96
N LEU A 112 6.52 1.40 -5.67
CA LEU A 112 7.92 1.00 -5.84
C LEU A 112 7.99 -0.35 -6.56
N PRO A 113 7.81 -0.39 -7.89
CA PRO A 113 7.80 -1.62 -8.65
C PRO A 113 9.09 -2.44 -8.52
N SER A 114 8.99 -3.77 -8.54
CA SER A 114 10.14 -4.68 -8.42
C SER A 114 11.19 -4.44 -9.51
N ALA A 115 10.74 -4.01 -10.70
CA ALA A 115 11.60 -3.63 -11.81
C ALA A 115 12.58 -2.48 -11.49
N ILE A 116 12.25 -1.58 -10.56
CA ILE A 116 13.10 -0.43 -10.23
C ILE A 116 14.02 -0.69 -9.02
N ILE A 117 13.78 -1.76 -8.26
CA ILE A 117 14.54 -2.08 -7.05
C ILE A 117 16.06 -2.24 -7.29
N PRO A 118 16.54 -2.90 -8.37
CA PRO A 118 17.98 -2.96 -8.65
C PRO A 118 18.63 -1.58 -8.77
N ASN A 119 17.94 -0.62 -9.39
CA ASN A 119 18.43 0.74 -9.54
C ASN A 119 18.49 1.47 -8.19
N LEU A 120 17.49 1.27 -7.32
CA LEU A 120 17.48 1.84 -5.98
C LEU A 120 18.59 1.27 -5.10
N LEU A 121 18.91 -0.03 -5.22
CA LEU A 121 20.04 -0.65 -4.53
C LEU A 121 21.38 -0.07 -4.97
N ILE A 122 21.55 0.22 -6.27
CA ILE A 122 22.75 0.91 -6.78
C ILE A 122 22.89 2.30 -6.14
N LEU A 123 21.79 3.05 -6.01
CA LEU A 123 21.81 4.35 -5.33
C LEU A 123 22.18 4.21 -3.86
N LYS A 124 21.61 3.24 -3.15
CA LYS A 124 21.93 2.95 -1.75
C LYS A 124 23.41 2.62 -1.56
N ASN A 125 23.97 1.79 -2.44
CA ASN A 125 25.40 1.44 -2.42
C ASN A 125 26.33 2.64 -2.74
N LYS A 126 25.81 3.67 -3.41
CA LYS A 126 26.50 4.95 -3.64
C LYS A 126 26.36 5.93 -2.47
N GLY A 127 25.77 5.51 -1.34
CA GLY A 127 25.63 6.32 -0.13
C GLY A 127 24.34 7.15 -0.07
N PHE A 128 23.37 6.93 -0.96
CA PHE A 128 22.05 7.54 -0.81
C PHE A 128 21.31 6.87 0.35
N ASN A 129 20.89 7.67 1.33
CA ASN A 129 20.07 7.17 2.42
C ASN A 129 18.63 6.89 1.96
N ASN A 130 17.91 6.07 2.72
CA ASN A 130 16.55 5.65 2.40
C ASN A 130 15.57 6.84 2.43
N GLU A 131 15.73 7.78 3.36
CA GLU A 131 14.99 9.06 3.39
C GLU A 131 15.02 9.81 2.05
N LEU A 132 16.20 9.95 1.43
CA LEU A 132 16.35 10.69 0.17
C LEU A 132 15.69 9.94 -1.00
N ILE A 133 15.77 8.60 -1.00
CA ILE A 133 15.06 7.75 -1.96
C ILE A 133 13.55 7.92 -1.78
N ALA A 134 13.06 7.86 -0.54
CA ALA A 134 11.65 8.01 -0.19
C ALA A 134 11.08 9.36 -0.66
N LYS A 135 11.80 10.46 -0.42
CA LYS A 135 11.44 11.80 -0.89
C LYS A 135 11.36 11.88 -2.42
N LYS A 136 12.32 11.28 -3.14
CA LYS A 136 12.31 11.30 -4.61
C LYS A 136 11.19 10.46 -5.20
N MET A 137 10.86 9.34 -4.57
CA MET A 137 9.84 8.42 -5.04
C MET A 137 8.43 8.80 -4.54
N LEU A 138 8.32 9.79 -3.64
CA LEU A 138 7.08 10.22 -2.99
C LEU A 138 6.36 9.05 -2.29
N VAL A 139 7.12 8.29 -1.52
CA VAL A 139 6.68 7.12 -0.73
C VAL A 139 7.19 7.24 0.70
N PRO A 140 6.55 6.58 1.69
CA PRO A 140 7.05 6.60 3.06
C PRO A 140 8.41 5.91 3.17
N GLU A 141 9.28 6.43 4.05
CA GLU A 141 10.64 5.88 4.25
C GLU A 141 10.61 4.42 4.72
N SER A 142 9.69 4.08 5.63
CA SER A 142 9.52 2.70 6.10
C SER A 142 9.21 1.70 4.98
N ILE A 143 8.54 2.15 3.91
CA ILE A 143 8.26 1.31 2.74
C ILE A 143 9.53 1.10 1.92
N VAL A 144 10.38 2.13 1.78
CA VAL A 144 11.70 2.00 1.14
C VAL A 144 12.62 1.09 1.97
N ASP A 145 12.62 1.26 3.29
CA ASP A 145 13.39 0.43 4.22
C ASP A 145 13.05 -1.04 4.02
N PHE A 146 11.76 -1.37 4.01
CA PHE A 146 11.30 -2.73 3.81
C PHE A 146 11.63 -3.25 2.40
N ARG A 147 11.28 -2.51 1.34
CA ARG A 147 11.49 -2.94 -0.06
C ARG A 147 12.96 -3.15 -0.42
N LEU A 148 13.88 -2.42 0.21
CA LEU A 148 15.33 -2.57 0.00
C LEU A 148 16.00 -3.50 1.02
N SER A 149 15.26 -4.02 2.00
CA SER A 149 15.78 -5.02 2.95
C SER A 149 15.98 -6.38 2.29
N ILE A 150 16.70 -7.28 2.94
CA ILE A 150 16.82 -8.68 2.48
C ILE A 150 15.45 -9.35 2.52
N ALA A 151 14.77 -9.30 3.67
CA ALA A 151 13.46 -9.90 3.88
C ALA A 151 12.40 -9.43 2.85
N GLY A 152 12.34 -8.13 2.57
CA GLY A 152 11.41 -7.59 1.58
C GLY A 152 11.72 -8.08 0.16
N ARG A 153 13.00 -8.18 -0.22
CA ARG A 153 13.36 -8.71 -1.55
C ARG A 153 13.02 -10.19 -1.69
N ASP A 154 13.32 -10.99 -0.68
CA ASP A 154 13.03 -12.42 -0.68
C ASP A 154 11.52 -12.68 -0.79
N LEU A 155 10.72 -11.92 -0.03
CA LEU A 155 9.26 -11.98 -0.10
C LEU A 155 8.75 -11.70 -1.53
N PHE A 156 9.13 -10.58 -2.14
CA PHE A 156 8.60 -10.21 -3.46
C PHE A 156 9.10 -11.12 -4.59
N ASN A 157 10.33 -11.64 -4.50
CA ASN A 157 10.81 -12.65 -5.44
C ASN A 157 9.99 -13.94 -5.34
N SER A 158 9.67 -14.39 -4.12
CA SER A 158 8.85 -15.60 -3.91
C SER A 158 7.41 -15.47 -4.45
N ILE A 159 6.90 -14.24 -4.59
CA ILE A 159 5.58 -13.97 -5.18
C ILE A 159 5.65 -14.05 -6.71
N LEU A 160 6.73 -13.56 -7.33
CA LEU A 160 6.90 -13.50 -8.78
C LEU A 160 7.33 -14.83 -9.42
N GLU A 161 7.88 -15.75 -8.64
CA GLU A 161 8.31 -17.08 -9.10
C GLU A 161 7.18 -18.13 -9.11
N LYS A 162 5.95 -17.74 -8.73
CA LYS A 162 4.73 -18.56 -8.83
C LYS A 162 3.91 -18.20 -10.06
#